data_AF-A0AAD6WZK5-F1
#
_entry.id   AF-A0AAD6WZK5-F1
#
_cell.length_a   1.000
_cell.length_b   1.000
_cell.length_c   1.000
_cell.angle_alpha   90.00
_cell.angle_beta   90.00
_cell.angle_gamma   90.00
#
_symmetry.space_group_name_H-M   'P 1'
#
loop_
_entity.id
_entity.type
_entity.pdbx_description
1 polymer ?
#
loop_
_entity_poly.entity_id
_entity_poly.type
_entity_poly.pdbx_seq_one_letter_code
_entity_poly.pdbx_strand_id
1 'polypeptide(L)'
;TLDPTRLRRKDYADLSRYKHYPVHLDEPRIYVQYFTLNKQTIPFPPRTTGFFYYHRPRDIPFTGSGIRFRVTTPSPSAFVNGLDLVRPDGQIWEMPLRTIATTRRHPVLRELLLRQGLVTEAELQHCAALCPSRGRGEKIVLHHFGQTFPMRFDKATYIQVVCAGELLATDVRIFHEQRERRKLYPYAGSALVRFELAEPRSAVLRVVKMIEPPTPLIPNYDGHLPAPVEGELVLR
;
A
#
# COMPACT_ATOMS: atom_id res chain seq x y z
N THR A 1 5.74 2.62 22.21
CA THR A 1 6.23 1.30 21.72
C THR A 1 5.53 1.01 20.41
N LEU A 2 6.10 0.16 19.55
CA LEU A 2 5.42 -0.35 18.35
C LEU A 2 4.97 -1.80 18.54
N ASP A 3 5.41 -2.47 19.60
CA ASP A 3 4.92 -3.80 19.97
C ASP A 3 3.48 -3.69 20.53
N PRO A 4 2.47 -4.29 19.86
CA PRO A 4 1.08 -4.24 20.32
C PRO A 4 0.86 -4.88 21.69
N THR A 5 1.72 -5.80 22.13
CA THR A 5 1.63 -6.45 23.44
C THR A 5 2.18 -5.59 24.59
N ARG A 6 2.87 -4.50 24.27
CA ARG A 6 3.55 -3.63 25.26
C ARG A 6 3.02 -2.19 25.25
N LEU A 7 1.87 -1.96 24.62
CA LEU A 7 1.24 -0.64 24.49
C LEU A 7 0.93 -0.03 25.86
N ARG A 8 1.19 1.28 26.00
CA ARG A 8 0.87 2.06 27.20
C ARG A 8 -0.01 3.24 26.82
N ARG A 9 -0.72 3.82 27.81
CA ARG A 9 -1.56 5.02 27.59
C ARG A 9 -0.82 6.17 26.91
N LYS A 10 0.46 6.39 27.23
CA LYS A 10 1.28 7.45 26.61
C LYS A 10 1.61 7.21 25.14
N ASP A 11 1.42 6.00 24.63
CA ASP A 11 1.64 5.67 23.23
C ASP A 11 0.39 5.98 22.37
N TYR A 12 -0.71 6.44 22.98
CA TYR A 12 -1.93 6.86 22.30
C TYR A 12 -1.72 8.18 21.56
N ALA A 13 -2.18 8.25 20.32
CA ALA A 13 -1.99 9.38 19.44
C ALA A 13 -3.31 9.82 18.81
N ASP A 14 -3.47 11.14 18.63
CA ASP A 14 -4.54 11.75 17.85
C ASP A 14 -3.95 12.33 16.56
N LEU A 15 -4.22 11.69 15.44
CA LEU A 15 -3.74 12.08 14.12
C LEU A 15 -4.74 12.99 13.42
N SER A 16 -5.93 13.20 13.99
CA SER A 16 -7.06 13.85 13.34
C SER A 16 -6.65 15.19 12.70
N ARG A 17 -6.97 15.35 11.42
CA ARG A 17 -6.75 16.59 10.64
C ARG A 17 -5.29 16.96 10.37
N TYR A 18 -4.30 16.19 10.85
CA TYR A 18 -2.91 16.41 10.46
C TYR A 18 -2.67 16.01 9.01
N LYS A 19 -1.94 16.83 8.24
CA LYS A 19 -1.36 16.40 6.96
C LYS A 19 -0.06 15.63 7.16
N HIS A 20 0.73 16.08 8.13
CA HIS A 20 1.98 15.47 8.56
C HIS A 20 1.96 15.38 10.07
N TYR A 21 1.80 14.18 10.61
CA TYR A 21 1.77 13.95 12.05
C TYR A 21 3.19 13.66 12.55
N PRO A 22 3.73 14.44 13.51
CA PRO A 22 5.02 14.13 14.13
C PRO A 22 4.85 12.95 15.09
N VAL A 23 5.46 11.82 14.75
CA VAL A 23 5.60 10.67 15.64
C VAL A 23 6.75 10.96 16.61
N HIS A 24 6.40 11.07 17.88
CA HIS A 24 7.35 11.29 18.97
C HIS A 24 7.92 9.94 19.41
N LEU A 25 8.93 9.51 18.66
CA LEU A 25 9.86 8.45 19.06
C LEU A 25 11.11 9.20 19.52
N ASP A 26 11.76 8.75 20.60
CA ASP A 26 12.99 9.34 21.16
C ASP A 26 13.81 10.08 20.07
N GLU A 27 14.05 11.38 20.24
CA GLU A 27 14.45 12.30 19.15
C GLU A 27 15.49 11.70 18.17
N PRO A 28 15.40 11.97 16.84
CA PRO A 28 14.53 12.94 16.14
C PRO A 28 13.10 12.49 15.78
N ARG A 29 12.23 13.49 15.57
CA ARG A 29 10.82 13.32 15.14
C ARG A 29 10.74 12.77 13.71
N ILE A 30 9.84 11.82 13.50
CA ILE A 30 9.49 11.30 12.18
C ILE A 30 8.09 11.75 11.82
N TYR A 31 7.89 12.21 10.59
CA TYR A 31 6.56 12.61 10.13
C TYR A 31 5.90 11.48 9.36
N VAL A 32 4.68 11.15 9.73
CA VAL A 32 3.82 10.26 8.95
C VAL A 32 2.73 11.07 8.27
N GLN A 33 2.31 10.61 7.10
CA GLN A 33 1.25 11.23 6.31
C GLN A 33 0.16 10.21 6.00
N TYR A 34 -1.07 10.68 5.83
CA TYR A 34 -2.20 9.80 5.57
C TYR A 34 -2.18 9.24 4.14
N PHE A 35 -2.37 10.11 3.14
CA PHE A 35 -2.44 9.70 1.74
C PHE A 35 -2.08 10.88 0.83
N THR A 36 -1.51 10.59 -0.34
CA THR A 36 -1.23 11.60 -1.36
C THR A 36 -2.14 11.35 -2.57
N LEU A 37 -3.07 12.27 -2.80
CA LEU A 37 -3.97 12.24 -3.95
C LEU A 37 -3.59 13.39 -4.89
N ASN A 38 -3.39 13.12 -6.19
CA ASN A 38 -3.03 14.14 -7.18
C ASN A 38 -1.85 15.04 -6.77
N LYS A 39 -0.80 14.43 -6.21
CA LYS A 39 0.41 15.09 -5.66
C LYS A 39 0.16 15.99 -4.44
N GLN A 40 -1.05 15.99 -3.88
CA GLN A 40 -1.37 16.71 -2.66
C GLN A 40 -1.56 15.74 -1.49
N THR A 41 -0.89 16.00 -0.37
CA THR A 41 -1.12 15.26 0.87
C THR A 41 -2.43 15.70 1.49
N ILE A 42 -3.35 14.77 1.64
CA ILE A 42 -4.63 14.98 2.31
C ILE A 42 -4.48 14.72 3.82
N PRO A 43 -5.25 15.41 4.67
CA PRO A 43 -5.16 15.22 6.12
C PRO A 43 -5.77 13.88 6.54
N PHE A 44 -5.33 13.35 7.69
CA PHE A 44 -5.99 12.24 8.36
C PHE A 44 -7.47 12.57 8.64
N PRO A 45 -8.38 11.59 8.52
CA PRO A 45 -9.79 11.79 8.81
C PRO A 45 -10.05 12.27 10.25
N PRO A 46 -11.18 12.95 10.51
CA PRO A 46 -11.60 13.23 11.88
C PRO A 46 -11.73 11.95 12.71
N ARG A 47 -11.42 12.02 14.01
CA ARG A 47 -11.47 10.89 14.95
C ARG A 47 -10.48 9.76 14.61
N THR A 48 -9.33 10.12 14.04
CA THR A 48 -8.23 9.18 13.82
C THR A 48 -7.36 9.12 15.08
N THR A 49 -7.88 8.47 16.11
CA THR A 49 -7.21 8.32 17.40
C THR A 49 -6.93 6.86 17.71
N GLY A 50 -5.79 6.56 18.32
CA GLY A 50 -5.37 5.17 18.51
C GLY A 50 -3.86 4.98 18.68
N PHE A 51 -3.36 3.84 18.21
CA PHE A 51 -1.98 3.42 18.44
C PHE A 51 -1.26 3.05 17.14
N PHE A 52 -0.01 3.50 16.99
CA PHE A 52 0.91 2.90 16.03
C PHE A 52 1.35 1.53 16.54
N TYR A 53 1.45 0.56 15.63
CA TYR A 53 1.95 -0.75 15.96
C TYR A 53 2.66 -1.39 14.76
N TYR A 54 3.58 -2.30 15.03
CA TYR A 54 4.23 -3.11 14.02
C TYR A 54 3.35 -4.32 13.72
N HIS A 55 2.94 -4.44 12.47
CA HIS A 55 2.21 -5.58 11.96
C HIS A 55 3.18 -6.52 11.25
N ARG A 56 3.23 -7.76 11.72
CA ARG A 56 3.93 -8.86 11.06
C ARG A 56 2.90 -9.90 10.62
N PRO A 57 2.73 -10.13 9.31
CA PRO A 57 1.80 -11.13 8.82
C PRO A 57 2.29 -12.55 9.17
N ARG A 58 1.34 -13.47 9.34
CA ARG A 58 1.62 -14.89 9.64
C ARG A 58 1.74 -15.73 8.37
N ASP A 59 0.95 -15.41 7.36
CA ASP A 59 0.75 -16.25 6.17
C ASP A 59 1.53 -15.80 4.94
N ILE A 60 2.25 -14.68 5.04
CA ILE A 60 3.12 -14.17 3.98
C ILE A 60 4.51 -13.82 4.53
N PRO A 61 5.55 -13.74 3.69
CA PRO A 61 6.90 -13.40 4.13
C PRO A 61 6.96 -12.07 4.90
N PHE A 62 7.97 -11.95 5.77
CA PHE A 62 8.17 -10.75 6.60
C PHE A 62 8.33 -9.45 5.81
N THR A 63 8.61 -9.53 4.51
CA THR A 63 8.66 -8.40 3.59
C THR A 63 7.30 -7.71 3.43
N GLY A 64 6.20 -8.37 3.83
CA GLY A 64 4.84 -7.81 3.93
C GLY A 64 4.54 -7.18 5.30
N SER A 65 5.55 -7.05 6.17
CA SER A 65 5.40 -6.37 7.45
C SER A 65 5.51 -4.86 7.29
N GLY A 66 4.98 -4.13 8.27
CA GLY A 66 5.04 -2.67 8.28
C GLY A 66 4.47 -2.08 9.56
N ILE A 67 4.59 -0.76 9.69
CA ILE A 67 3.93 -0.03 10.77
C ILE A 67 2.53 0.36 10.30
N ARG A 68 1.53 0.04 11.10
CA ARG A 68 0.13 0.40 10.88
C ARG A 68 -0.38 1.29 12.00
N PHE A 69 -1.58 1.84 11.81
CA PHE A 69 -2.26 2.61 12.83
C PHE A 69 -3.62 1.96 13.14
N ARG A 70 -3.83 1.59 14.40
CA ARG A 70 -5.06 0.99 14.90
C ARG A 70 -5.92 2.09 15.53
N VAL A 71 -7.06 2.41 14.92
CA VAL A 71 -8.06 3.34 15.45
C VAL A 71 -8.83 2.66 16.57
N THR A 72 -8.80 3.23 17.77
CA THR A 72 -9.44 2.70 18.98
C THR A 72 -9.57 3.77 20.07
N THR A 73 -10.20 3.42 21.18
CA THR A 73 -10.31 4.24 22.40
C THR A 73 -8.98 4.31 23.16
N PRO A 74 -8.77 5.28 24.09
CA PRO A 74 -7.51 5.49 24.80
C PRO A 74 -7.19 4.45 25.89
N SER A 75 -7.52 3.18 25.64
CA SER A 75 -7.17 2.03 26.47
C SER A 75 -6.36 1.02 25.65
N PRO A 76 -5.14 0.62 26.11
CA PRO A 76 -4.38 -0.45 25.47
C PRO A 76 -5.18 -1.76 25.31
N SER A 77 -6.06 -2.09 26.26
CA SER A 77 -6.92 -3.27 26.17
C SER A 77 -7.94 -3.20 25.01
N ALA A 78 -8.30 -1.99 24.57
CA ALA A 78 -9.21 -1.80 23.44
C ALA A 78 -8.50 -1.97 22.08
N PHE A 79 -7.18 -2.18 22.06
CA PHE A 79 -6.41 -2.39 20.83
C PHE A 79 -6.95 -3.56 20.01
N VAL A 80 -7.26 -4.69 20.66
CA VAL A 80 -7.75 -5.92 20.02
C VAL A 80 -9.07 -5.69 19.26
N ASN A 81 -9.92 -4.81 19.77
CA ASN A 81 -11.21 -4.49 19.17
C ASN A 81 -11.16 -3.27 18.23
N GLY A 82 -9.98 -2.68 18.04
CA GLY A 82 -9.79 -1.54 17.15
C GLY A 82 -9.78 -1.94 15.67
N LEU A 83 -9.98 -0.95 14.81
CA LEU A 83 -9.91 -1.12 13.36
C LEU A 83 -8.63 -0.50 12.81
N ASP A 84 -8.02 -1.13 11.82
CA ASP A 84 -6.91 -0.48 11.11
C ASP A 84 -7.41 0.77 10.40
N LEU A 85 -6.60 1.83 10.42
CA LEU A 85 -6.83 3.01 9.61
C LEU A 85 -6.82 2.61 8.14
N VAL A 86 -7.88 2.96 7.42
CA VAL A 86 -8.04 2.69 6.00
C VAL A 86 -7.83 3.98 5.21
N ARG A 87 -7.11 3.91 4.10
CA ARG A 87 -6.86 5.00 3.14
C ARG A 87 -8.07 5.21 2.22
N PRO A 88 -8.17 6.33 1.48
CA PRO A 88 -9.31 6.58 0.59
C PRO A 88 -9.49 5.52 -0.52
N ASP A 89 -8.42 4.83 -0.91
CA ASP A 89 -8.45 3.73 -1.89
C ASP A 89 -8.91 2.38 -1.28
N GLY A 90 -9.34 2.38 -0.02
CA GLY A 90 -9.80 1.19 0.69
C GLY A 90 -8.68 0.29 1.21
N GLN A 91 -7.41 0.63 0.99
CA GLN A 91 -6.29 -0.13 1.53
C GLN A 91 -6.02 0.25 2.98
N ILE A 92 -5.50 -0.70 3.76
CA ILE A 92 -5.00 -0.40 5.10
C ILE A 92 -3.83 0.60 4.99
N TRP A 93 -3.85 1.62 5.84
CA TRP A 93 -2.74 2.54 5.98
C TRP A 93 -1.55 1.80 6.60
N GLU A 94 -0.43 1.81 5.88
CA GLU A 94 0.77 1.12 6.31
C GLU A 94 2.00 1.92 5.85
N MET A 95 3.03 1.93 6.71
CA MET A 95 4.40 2.24 6.32
C MET A 95 5.16 0.90 6.18
N PRO A 96 5.38 0.40 4.95
CA PRO A 96 5.98 -0.90 4.73
C PRO A 96 7.40 -0.99 5.28
N LEU A 97 7.80 -2.16 5.79
CA LEU A 97 9.15 -2.41 6.31
C LEU A 97 10.22 -2.09 5.27
N ARG A 98 9.99 -2.39 3.98
CA ARG A 98 10.88 -2.00 2.88
C ARG A 98 11.11 -0.50 2.78
N THR A 99 10.09 0.31 3.05
CA THR A 99 10.18 1.78 3.04
C THR A 99 11.00 2.25 4.25
N ILE A 100 10.80 1.61 5.41
CA ILE A 100 11.57 1.89 6.63
C ILE A 100 13.05 1.52 6.45
N ALA A 101 13.33 0.37 5.83
CA ALA A 101 14.68 -0.13 5.57
C ALA A 101 15.48 0.79 4.62
N THR A 102 14.83 1.31 3.58
CA THR A 102 15.52 2.05 2.49
C THR A 102 15.52 3.56 2.64
N THR A 103 14.55 4.13 3.38
CA THR A 103 14.39 5.59 3.44
C THR A 103 15.41 6.21 4.39
N ARG A 104 16.24 7.13 3.87
CA ARG A 104 17.25 7.85 4.67
C ARG A 104 16.69 8.60 5.88
N ARG A 105 15.41 9.01 5.83
CA ARG A 105 14.72 9.76 6.90
C ARG A 105 14.26 8.89 8.07
N HIS A 106 14.42 7.57 8.03
CA HIS A 106 13.87 6.65 9.04
C HIS A 106 14.92 5.91 9.90
N PRO A 107 16.11 6.47 10.25
CA PRO A 107 17.07 5.75 11.10
C PRO A 107 16.49 5.43 12.47
N VAL A 108 15.74 6.36 13.08
CA VAL A 108 15.09 6.17 14.38
C VAL A 108 14.07 5.03 14.36
N LEU A 109 13.32 4.87 13.26
CA LEU A 109 12.39 3.73 13.16
C LEU A 109 13.13 2.41 13.07
N ARG A 110 14.21 2.34 12.28
CA ARG A 110 15.02 1.11 12.18
C ARG A 110 15.58 0.72 13.54
N GLU A 111 16.20 1.67 14.24
CA GLU A 111 16.75 1.47 15.58
C GLU A 111 15.66 1.07 16.57
N LEU A 112 14.50 1.73 16.54
CA LEU A 112 13.39 1.41 17.43
C LEU A 112 12.87 -0.01 17.23
N LEU A 113 12.73 -0.45 15.97
CA LEU A 113 12.27 -1.81 15.65
C LEU A 113 13.29 -2.86 16.10
N LEU A 114 14.59 -2.61 15.89
CA LEU A 114 15.67 -3.47 16.37
C LEU A 114 15.72 -3.55 17.91
N ARG A 115 15.69 -2.39 18.58
CA ARG A 115 15.70 -2.27 20.06
C ARG A 115 14.52 -3.00 20.70
N GLN A 116 13.36 -3.00 20.05
CA GLN A 116 12.18 -3.72 20.53
C GLN A 116 12.14 -5.20 20.11
N GLY A 117 13.13 -5.68 19.33
CA GLY A 117 13.16 -7.06 18.84
C GLY A 117 12.05 -7.39 17.84
N LEU A 118 11.47 -6.37 17.19
CA LEU A 118 10.37 -6.53 16.22
C LEU A 118 10.87 -6.95 14.84
N VAL A 119 12.14 -6.68 14.56
CA VAL A 119 12.86 -7.09 13.35
C VAL A 119 14.31 -7.44 13.70
N THR A 120 14.96 -8.21 12.83
CA THR A 120 16.40 -8.44 12.86
C THR A 120 17.14 -7.56 11.85
N GLU A 121 18.45 -7.40 12.04
CA GLU A 121 19.31 -6.69 11.09
C GLU A 121 19.29 -7.36 9.69
N ALA A 122 19.31 -8.69 9.66
CA ALA A 122 19.23 -9.46 8.41
C ALA A 122 17.93 -9.20 7.64
N GLU A 123 16.79 -9.07 8.33
CA GLU A 123 15.50 -8.74 7.70
C GLU A 123 15.49 -7.34 7.11
N LEU A 124 16.06 -6.35 7.82
CA LEU A 124 16.18 -4.99 7.31
C LEU A 124 17.08 -4.94 6.07
N GLN A 125 18.22 -5.64 6.10
CA GLN A 125 19.14 -5.74 4.98
C GLN A 125 18.49 -6.43 3.78
N HIS A 126 17.77 -7.53 4.00
CA HIS A 126 17.04 -8.22 2.93
C HIS A 126 15.96 -7.31 2.31
N CYS A 127 15.16 -6.62 3.13
CA CYS A 127 14.18 -5.66 2.63
C CYS A 127 14.80 -4.51 1.83
N ALA A 128 15.99 -4.04 2.24
CA ALA A 128 16.73 -3.02 1.51
C ALA A 128 17.27 -3.55 0.17
N ALA A 129 17.75 -4.78 0.12
CA ALA A 129 18.24 -5.44 -1.09
C ALA A 129 17.12 -5.70 -2.11
N LEU A 130 15.90 -6.02 -1.66
CA LEU A 130 14.71 -6.13 -2.50
C LEU A 130 14.23 -4.79 -3.09
N CYS A 131 14.97 -3.69 -2.88
CA CYS A 131 14.67 -2.42 -3.50
C CYS A 131 15.73 -2.08 -4.55
N PRO A 132 15.59 -2.56 -5.81
CA PRO A 132 16.45 -2.11 -6.89
C PRO A 132 16.23 -0.60 -7.05
N SER A 133 17.28 0.13 -6.71
CA SER A 133 17.33 1.58 -6.73
C SER A 133 17.06 2.11 -8.15
N ARG A 134 16.50 3.33 -8.23
CA ARG A 134 16.21 4.14 -9.43
C ARG A 134 14.84 3.90 -10.09
N GLY A 135 13.79 4.26 -9.37
CA GLY A 135 12.50 4.63 -9.98
C GLY A 135 11.78 5.63 -9.07
N ARG A 136 11.27 6.73 -9.64
CA ARG A 136 10.42 7.68 -8.90
C ARG A 136 9.00 7.11 -8.82
N GLY A 137 8.51 6.83 -7.61
CA GLY A 137 7.11 6.45 -7.35
C GLY A 137 6.95 5.34 -6.31
N GLU A 138 5.80 5.34 -5.62
CA GLU A 138 5.35 4.21 -4.80
C GLU A 138 5.14 3.01 -5.72
N LYS A 139 5.92 1.94 -5.51
CA LYS A 139 5.82 0.70 -6.28
C LYS A 139 4.86 -0.23 -5.55
N ILE A 140 3.89 -0.78 -6.28
CA ILE A 140 2.97 -1.77 -5.72
C ILE A 140 3.77 -3.06 -5.52
N VAL A 141 3.79 -3.55 -4.28
CA VAL A 141 4.46 -4.80 -3.93
C VAL A 141 3.40 -5.80 -3.52
N LEU A 142 3.35 -6.93 -4.22
CA LEU A 142 2.42 -8.01 -3.99
C LEU A 142 3.15 -9.20 -3.36
N HIS A 143 2.54 -9.81 -2.36
CA HIS A 143 3.07 -10.96 -1.62
C HIS A 143 2.26 -12.23 -1.84
N HIS A 144 1.01 -12.10 -2.32
CA HIS A 144 0.14 -13.24 -2.60
C HIS A 144 -0.97 -12.90 -3.62
N PHE A 145 -1.58 -13.93 -4.21
CA PHE A 145 -2.82 -13.79 -4.98
C PHE A 145 -3.99 -13.39 -4.08
N GLY A 146 -4.92 -12.61 -4.62
CA GLY A 146 -6.03 -12.04 -3.86
C GLY A 146 -5.69 -10.73 -3.13
N GLN A 147 -4.39 -10.37 -3.02
CA GLN A 147 -3.98 -9.07 -2.50
C GLN A 147 -4.48 -7.97 -3.44
N THR A 148 -5.22 -7.03 -2.87
CA THR A 148 -5.76 -5.88 -3.58
C THR A 148 -4.72 -4.79 -3.75
N PHE A 149 -4.78 -4.04 -4.84
CA PHE A 149 -3.94 -2.88 -5.08
C PHE A 149 -4.61 -1.86 -6.01
N PRO A 150 -4.30 -0.55 -5.87
CA PRO A 150 -4.87 0.48 -6.74
C PRO A 150 -4.25 0.42 -8.13
N MET A 151 -5.08 0.49 -9.18
CA MET A 151 -4.66 0.55 -10.56
C MET A 151 -5.37 1.71 -11.27
N ARG A 152 -4.61 2.50 -12.03
CA ARG A 152 -5.15 3.55 -12.89
C ARG A 152 -5.39 3.03 -14.30
N PHE A 153 -6.43 3.53 -14.95
CA PHE A 153 -6.82 3.10 -16.30
C PHE A 153 -6.05 3.83 -17.39
N ASP A 154 -5.47 4.99 -17.08
CA ASP A 154 -4.81 5.88 -18.04
C ASP A 154 -3.31 5.64 -18.24
N LYS A 155 -2.73 4.64 -17.56
CA LYS A 155 -1.30 4.35 -17.63
C LYS A 155 -0.94 2.93 -17.22
N ALA A 156 0.27 2.51 -17.59
CA ALA A 156 0.86 1.28 -17.08
C ALA A 156 1.07 1.35 -15.55
N THR A 157 0.84 0.23 -14.89
CA THR A 157 1.12 0.08 -13.45
C THR A 157 2.32 -0.83 -13.27
N TYR A 158 3.38 -0.30 -12.67
CA TYR A 158 4.57 -1.08 -12.34
C TYR A 158 4.35 -1.83 -11.03
N ILE A 159 4.38 -3.15 -11.08
CA ILE A 159 4.26 -4.01 -9.90
C ILE A 159 5.55 -4.77 -9.64
N GLN A 160 5.77 -5.08 -8.36
CA GLN A 160 6.77 -6.03 -7.93
C GLN A 160 6.06 -7.15 -7.16
N VAL A 161 6.44 -8.38 -7.42
CA VAL A 161 5.92 -9.57 -6.76
C VAL A 161 7.05 -10.17 -5.96
N VAL A 162 6.84 -10.33 -4.66
CA VAL A 162 7.74 -11.10 -3.80
C VAL A 162 7.29 -12.55 -3.85
N CYS A 163 8.12 -13.43 -4.41
CA CYS A 163 7.85 -14.86 -4.49
C CYS A 163 9.11 -15.62 -4.07
N ALA A 164 8.97 -16.57 -3.15
CA ALA A 164 10.10 -17.40 -2.65
C ALA A 164 11.34 -16.60 -2.19
N GLY A 165 11.15 -15.39 -1.65
CA GLY A 165 12.25 -14.53 -1.19
C GLY A 165 12.94 -13.72 -2.31
N GLU A 166 12.47 -13.84 -3.54
CA GLU A 166 12.96 -13.08 -4.69
C GLU A 166 11.96 -11.99 -5.10
N LEU A 167 12.49 -10.91 -5.69
CA LEU A 167 11.68 -9.84 -6.25
C LEU A 167 11.58 -9.99 -7.76
N LEU A 168 10.40 -10.35 -8.23
CA LEU A 168 10.06 -10.27 -9.65
C LEU A 168 9.42 -8.92 -9.91
N ALA A 169 9.78 -8.24 -11.00
CA ALA A 169 9.20 -6.96 -11.35
C ALA A 169 8.63 -6.99 -12.77
N THR A 170 7.45 -6.43 -12.97
CA THR A 170 6.79 -6.42 -14.28
C THR A 170 5.89 -5.20 -14.45
N ASP A 171 5.78 -4.74 -15.69
CA ASP A 171 4.82 -3.74 -16.10
C ASP A 171 3.47 -4.40 -16.38
N VAL A 172 2.49 -4.12 -15.53
CA VAL A 172 1.11 -4.53 -15.79
C VAL A 172 0.42 -3.45 -16.62
N ARG A 173 0.15 -3.80 -17.87
CA ARG A 173 -0.41 -2.91 -18.88
C ARG A 173 -1.80 -3.43 -19.26
N ILE A 174 -2.80 -3.41 -18.39
CA ILE A 174 -4.05 -4.13 -18.68
C ILE A 174 -5.07 -3.24 -19.41
N PHE A 175 -5.24 -1.99 -19.01
CA PHE A 175 -6.24 -1.07 -19.58
C PHE A 175 -5.76 -0.31 -20.83
N HIS A 176 -5.13 -1.00 -21.77
CA HIS A 176 -4.70 -0.40 -23.03
C HIS A 176 -5.04 -1.28 -24.22
N GLU A 177 -5.12 -0.64 -25.38
CA GLU A 177 -5.15 -1.32 -26.66
C GLU A 177 -3.99 -0.86 -27.56
N GLN A 178 -3.77 -1.59 -28.64
CA GLN A 178 -2.80 -1.24 -29.66
C GLN A 178 -3.52 -1.06 -31.01
N ARG A 179 -3.54 0.17 -31.52
CA ARG A 179 -4.08 0.51 -32.85
C ARG A 179 -3.04 1.18 -33.69
N GLU A 180 -2.83 0.70 -34.91
CA GLU A 180 -1.96 1.35 -35.90
C GLU A 180 -0.58 1.75 -35.32
N ARG A 181 0.02 0.84 -34.54
CA ARG A 181 1.29 1.02 -33.80
C ARG A 181 1.28 2.05 -32.65
N ARG A 182 0.13 2.65 -32.31
CA ARG A 182 -0.05 3.49 -31.13
C ARG A 182 -0.66 2.69 -29.99
N LYS A 183 -0.14 2.95 -28.79
CA LYS A 183 -0.70 2.46 -27.54
C LYS A 183 -1.71 3.48 -27.03
N LEU A 184 -2.93 3.05 -26.80
CA LEU A 184 -4.03 3.93 -26.36
C LEU A 184 -4.55 3.45 -25.00
N TYR A 185 -4.82 4.41 -24.12
CA TYR A 185 -5.53 4.18 -22.86
C TYR A 185 -6.89 4.89 -22.99
N PRO A 186 -7.97 4.16 -23.31
CA PRO A 186 -9.23 4.79 -23.69
C PRO A 186 -9.97 5.44 -22.53
N TYR A 187 -9.65 5.07 -21.29
CA TYR A 187 -10.34 5.53 -20.09
C TYR A 187 -9.39 6.18 -19.08
N ALA A 188 -9.82 7.29 -18.47
CA ALA A 188 -9.31 7.73 -17.19
C ALA A 188 -10.04 6.99 -16.05
N GLY A 189 -9.66 7.27 -14.81
CA GLY A 189 -10.23 6.64 -13.62
C GLY A 189 -9.30 5.60 -13.00
N SER A 190 -9.80 4.94 -11.96
CA SER A 190 -9.02 4.00 -11.18
C SER A 190 -9.92 3.02 -10.42
N ALA A 191 -9.38 1.84 -10.16
CA ALA A 191 -10.03 0.84 -9.33
C ALA A 191 -9.03 0.15 -8.40
N LEU A 192 -9.58 -0.44 -7.35
CA LEU A 192 -8.93 -1.47 -6.59
C LEU A 192 -9.08 -2.79 -7.35
N VAL A 193 -7.97 -3.43 -7.67
CA VAL A 193 -7.92 -4.68 -8.43
C VAL A 193 -7.16 -5.75 -7.66
N ARG A 194 -7.32 -7.02 -8.01
CA ARG A 194 -6.51 -8.12 -7.46
C ARG A 194 -6.26 -9.18 -8.51
N PHE A 195 -5.14 -9.89 -8.39
CA PHE A 195 -4.91 -11.09 -9.20
C PHE A 195 -5.60 -12.30 -8.56
N GLU A 196 -6.25 -13.12 -9.38
CA GLU A 196 -6.85 -14.40 -9.00
C GLU A 196 -6.24 -15.52 -9.85
N LEU A 197 -6.10 -16.71 -9.27
CA LEU A 197 -5.66 -17.90 -10.01
C LEU A 197 -6.83 -18.40 -10.87
N ALA A 198 -6.59 -18.61 -12.16
CA ALA A 198 -7.61 -19.12 -13.09
C ALA A 198 -7.31 -20.54 -13.60
N GLU A 199 -6.04 -20.85 -13.87
CA GLU A 199 -5.54 -22.20 -14.20
C GLU A 199 -4.16 -22.41 -13.55
N PRO A 200 -3.56 -23.62 -13.54
CA PRO A 200 -2.33 -23.92 -12.78
C PRO A 200 -1.13 -23.01 -13.09
N ARG A 201 -1.17 -22.23 -14.17
CA ARG A 201 -0.12 -21.31 -14.61
C ARG A 201 -0.64 -19.96 -15.13
N SER A 202 -1.90 -19.61 -14.88
CA SER A 202 -2.46 -18.33 -15.32
C SER A 202 -3.12 -17.58 -14.17
N ALA A 203 -3.02 -16.26 -14.25
CA ALA A 203 -3.68 -15.34 -13.34
C ALA A 203 -4.55 -14.38 -14.13
N VAL A 204 -5.74 -14.12 -13.61
CA VAL A 204 -6.67 -13.11 -14.12
C VAL A 204 -6.66 -11.91 -13.19
N LEU A 205 -6.98 -10.74 -13.73
CA LEU A 205 -7.15 -9.54 -12.92
C LEU A 205 -8.65 -9.30 -12.70
N ARG A 206 -9.09 -9.19 -11.45
CA ARG A 206 -10.46 -8.79 -11.09
C ARG A 206 -10.50 -7.34 -10.65
N VAL A 207 -11.52 -6.60 -11.10
CA VAL A 207 -11.89 -5.30 -10.55
C VAL A 207 -12.70 -5.53 -9.28
N VAL A 208 -12.15 -5.17 -8.12
CA VAL A 208 -12.79 -5.38 -6.82
C VAL A 208 -13.72 -4.23 -6.47
N LYS A 209 -13.25 -3.00 -6.68
CA LYS A 209 -14.00 -1.78 -6.35
C LYS A 209 -13.57 -0.62 -7.23
N MET A 210 -14.51 0.17 -7.74
CA MET A 210 -14.23 1.41 -8.44
C MET A 210 -13.83 2.52 -7.45
N ILE A 211 -12.71 3.19 -7.69
CA ILE A 211 -12.24 4.33 -6.89
C ILE A 211 -12.64 5.63 -7.59
N GLU A 212 -12.30 5.75 -8.88
CA GLU A 212 -12.74 6.82 -9.77
C GLU A 212 -13.41 6.17 -10.99
N PRO A 213 -14.66 6.53 -11.32
CA PRO A 213 -15.39 5.89 -12.41
C PRO A 213 -14.66 6.10 -13.76
N PRO A 214 -14.75 5.14 -14.69
CA PRO A 214 -14.09 5.25 -15.97
C PRO A 214 -14.71 6.37 -16.81
N THR A 215 -13.87 7.27 -17.31
CA THR A 215 -14.29 8.36 -18.20
C THR A 215 -13.54 8.24 -19.53
N PRO A 216 -14.23 8.27 -20.69
CA PRO A 216 -13.57 8.20 -21.99
C PRO A 216 -12.58 9.37 -22.17
N LEU A 217 -11.36 9.05 -22.57
CA LEU A 217 -10.32 10.02 -22.93
C LEU A 217 -10.25 10.27 -24.44
N ILE A 218 -10.80 9.36 -25.24
CA ILE A 218 -10.77 9.39 -26.70
C ILE A 218 -12.15 9.80 -27.20
N PRO A 219 -12.27 10.93 -27.93
CA PRO A 219 -13.54 11.32 -28.56
C PRO A 219 -14.04 10.24 -29.51
N ASN A 220 -15.34 9.93 -29.46
CA ASN A 220 -15.99 8.92 -30.31
C ASN A 220 -15.30 7.55 -30.27
N TYR A 221 -14.80 7.15 -29.10
CA TYR A 221 -14.23 5.83 -28.92
C TYR A 221 -15.26 4.73 -29.22
N ASP A 222 -14.90 3.78 -30.07
CA ASP A 222 -15.78 2.71 -30.55
C ASP A 222 -15.99 1.57 -29.54
N GLY A 223 -15.35 1.64 -28.37
CA GLY A 223 -15.55 0.67 -27.29
C GLY A 223 -14.85 -0.67 -27.50
N HIS A 224 -13.82 -0.74 -28.36
CA HIS A 224 -13.08 -1.99 -28.60
C HIS A 224 -12.52 -2.64 -27.33
N LEU A 225 -11.95 -1.84 -26.43
CA LEU A 225 -11.71 -2.24 -25.04
C LEU A 225 -12.92 -1.77 -24.21
N PRO A 226 -13.70 -2.67 -23.58
CA PRO A 226 -14.83 -2.26 -22.76
C PRO A 226 -14.36 -1.48 -21.54
N ALA A 227 -15.23 -0.60 -21.03
CA ALA A 227 -14.98 0.12 -19.79
C ALA A 227 -14.85 -0.88 -18.62
N PRO A 228 -13.90 -0.68 -17.67
CA PRO A 228 -13.79 -1.54 -16.51
C PRO A 228 -15.06 -1.52 -15.66
N VAL A 229 -15.53 -2.70 -15.23
CA VAL A 229 -16.75 -2.85 -14.42
C VAL A 229 -16.41 -3.47 -13.07
N GLU A 230 -16.97 -2.92 -12.00
CA GLU A 230 -16.79 -3.46 -10.65
C GLU A 230 -17.32 -4.90 -10.55
N GLY A 231 -16.52 -5.79 -9.94
CA GLY A 231 -16.82 -7.21 -9.80
C GLY A 231 -16.35 -8.07 -10.97
N GLU A 232 -16.08 -7.49 -12.14
CA GLU A 232 -15.74 -8.26 -13.35
C GLU A 232 -14.24 -8.56 -13.48
N LEU A 233 -13.95 -9.59 -14.27
CA LEU A 233 -12.59 -9.86 -14.74
C LEU A 233 -12.25 -8.86 -15.83
N VAL A 234 -11.01 -8.37 -15.84
CA VAL A 234 -10.56 -7.51 -16.93
C VAL A 234 -10.34 -8.37 -18.17
N LEU A 235 -11.22 -8.17 -19.15
CA LEU A 235 -11.19 -8.86 -20.43
C LEU A 235 -10.01 -8.35 -21.28
N ARG A 236 -9.35 -9.27 -21.97
CA ARG A 236 -8.28 -9.01 -22.94
C ARG A 236 -8.44 -9.92 -24.14
#